data_AF-A0A9C7RP41-F1
#
_entry.id   AF-A0A9C7RP41-F1
#
_cell.length_a   1.000
_cell.length_b   1.000
_cell.length_c   1.000
_cell.angle_alpha   90.00
_cell.angle_beta   90.00
_cell.angle_gamma   90.00
#
_symmetry.space_group_name_H-M   'P 1'
#
loop_
_entity.id
_entity.type
_entity.pdbx_description
1 polymer ?
#
loop_
_entity_poly.entity_id
_entity_poly.type
_entity_poly.pdbx_seq_one_letter_code
_entity_poly.pdbx_strand_id
1 'polypeptide(L)' 'MRYKAVIGLEIHVQLSTRTKAFCSCRADVFDLPPNTAICPVCT' A
#
# COMPACT_ATOMS: atom_id res chain seq x y z
N MET A 1 3.14 25.83 34.81
CA MET A 1 3.76 25.48 33.51
C MET A 1 2.74 25.69 32.41
N ARG A 2 3.08 26.41 31.33
CA ARG A 2 2.26 26.49 30.10
C ARG A 2 3.05 25.88 28.97
N TYR A 3 2.86 24.59 28.69
CA TYR A 3 3.42 23.92 27.53
C TYR A 3 2.34 23.76 26.46
N LYS A 4 2.74 23.80 25.18
CA LYS A 4 1.88 23.53 24.04
C LYS A 4 2.36 22.25 23.37
N ALA A 5 1.53 21.22 23.38
CA ALA A 5 1.81 20.02 22.61
C ALA A 5 1.62 20.32 21.13
N VAL A 6 2.59 19.90 20.32
CA VAL A 6 2.52 19.91 18.85
C VAL A 6 2.82 18.50 18.40
N ILE A 7 1.85 17.86 17.77
CA ILE A 7 1.92 16.45 17.36
C ILE A 7 1.65 16.41 15.85
N GLY A 8 2.50 15.73 15.11
CA GLY A 8 2.33 15.42 13.70
C GLY A 8 2.21 13.92 13.51
N LEU A 9 1.32 13.50 12.61
CA LEU A 9 1.12 12.10 12.24
C LEU A 9 1.22 11.99 10.72
N GLU A 10 1.85 10.91 10.27
CA GLU A 10 1.85 10.47 8.88
C GLU A 10 1.17 9.10 8.83
N ILE A 11 0.18 8.97 7.95
CA ILE A 11 -0.67 7.78 7.89
C ILE A 11 -0.68 7.26 6.46
N HIS A 12 -0.36 5.98 6.30
CA HIS A 12 -0.51 5.24 5.05
C HIS A 12 -1.67 4.26 5.15
N VAL A 13 -2.45 4.17 4.07
CA VAL A 13 -3.59 3.25 3.95
C VAL A 13 -3.48 2.53 2.60
N GLN A 14 -3.62 1.21 2.61
CA GLN A 14 -3.71 0.43 1.40
C GLN A 14 -5.13 0.53 0.82
N LEU A 15 -5.24 1.00 -0.43
CA LEU A 15 -6.52 1.06 -1.12
C LEU A 15 -6.99 -0.35 -1.51
N SER A 16 -8.28 -0.63 -1.30
CA SER A 16 -8.91 -1.92 -1.67
C SER A 16 -9.30 -1.97 -3.15
N THR A 17 -8.34 -1.68 -4.04
CA THR A 17 -8.54 -1.73 -5.49
C THR A 17 -8.45 -3.16 -6.02
N ARG A 18 -9.04 -3.42 -7.19
CA ARG A 18 -8.89 -4.72 -7.87
C ARG A 18 -7.51 -4.88 -8.52
N THR A 19 -6.99 -3.80 -9.12
CA THR A 19 -5.69 -3.77 -9.81
C THR A 19 -4.67 -2.92 -9.05
N LYS A 20 -3.38 -3.17 -9.27
CA LYS A 20 -2.27 -2.32 -8.78
C LYS A 20 -2.35 -0.93 -9.41
N ALA A 21 -1.61 0.02 -8.84
CA ALA A 21 -1.67 1.43 -9.23
C ALA A 21 -1.34 1.69 -10.71
N PHE A 22 -0.41 0.93 -11.29
CA PHE A 22 0.14 1.20 -12.63
C PHE A 22 0.13 0.00 -13.58
N CYS A 23 -0.57 -1.09 -13.23
CA CYS A 23 -0.71 -2.26 -14.08
C CYS A 23 -1.97 -3.05 -13.73
N SER A 24 -2.31 -4.05 -14.55
CA SER A 24 -3.51 -4.87 -14.38
C SER A 24 -3.37 -6.03 -13.38
N CYS A 25 -2.23 -6.19 -12.71
CA CYS A 25 -2.05 -7.22 -11.67
C CYS A 25 -3.00 -6.99 -10.50
N ARG A 26 -3.43 -8.06 -9.85
CA ARG A 26 -4.25 -8.00 -8.62
C ARG A 26 -3.51 -7.24 -7.50
N ALA A 27 -4.19 -6.31 -6.84
CA ALA A 27 -3.61 -5.52 -5.74
C ALA A 27 -3.71 -6.19 -4.36
N ASP A 28 -4.73 -7.03 -4.15
CA ASP A 28 -4.87 -7.82 -2.93
C ASP A 28 -3.95 -9.05 -2.97
N VAL A 29 -2.86 -9.02 -2.20
CA VAL A 29 -1.77 -10.01 -2.29
C VAL A 29 -1.40 -10.70 -0.97
N PHE A 30 -2.24 -10.58 0.06
CA PHE A 30 -1.88 -11.00 1.43
C PHE A 30 -1.49 -12.49 1.55
N ASP A 31 -2.27 -13.39 0.96
CA ASP A 31 -2.06 -14.85 1.03
C ASP A 31 -1.55 -15.47 -0.29
N LEU A 32 -0.91 -14.67 -1.15
CA LEU A 32 -0.36 -15.17 -2.42
C LEU A 32 1.08 -15.68 -2.27
N PRO A 33 1.46 -16.77 -2.96
CA PRO A 33 2.86 -17.23 -2.95
C PRO A 33 3.81 -16.19 -3.56
N PRO A 34 5.11 -16.23 -3.22
CA PRO A 34 6.10 -15.29 -3.74
C PRO A 34 6.08 -15.20 -5.27
N ASN A 35 6.15 -13.97 -5.79
CA ASN A 35 6.26 -13.69 -7.23
C ASN A 35 5.11 -14.26 -8.09
N THR A 36 3.91 -14.43 -7.54
CA THR A 36 2.74 -14.91 -8.30
C THR A 36 1.84 -13.78 -8.83
N ALA A 37 1.92 -12.58 -8.25
CA ALA A 37 1.15 -11.39 -8.65
C ALA A 37 2.03 -10.34 -9.35
N ILE A 38 2.90 -10.78 -10.27
CA ILE A 38 3.83 -9.91 -11.02
C ILE A 38 3.48 -9.85 -12.50
N CYS A 39 3.97 -8.81 -13.17
CA CYS A 39 4.00 -8.66 -14.62
C CYS A 39 5.22 -7.80 -14.99
N PRO A 40 5.58 -7.65 -16.28
CA PRO A 40 6.75 -6.87 -16.70
C PRO A 40 6.79 -5.41 -16.21
N VAL A 41 5.68 -4.86 -15.73
CA VAL A 41 5.59 -3.50 -15.20
C VAL A 41 5.90 -3.40 -13.70
N CYS A 42 5.60 -4.45 -12.92
CA CYS A 42 5.59 -4.39 -11.45
C CYS A 42 6.36 -5.52 -10.75
N THR A 43 7.17 -6.26 -11.51
CA THR A 43 8.20 -7.18 -10.99
C THR A 43 9.10 -6.51 -9.99
#